data_AF-A0A7V2VSC6-F1
#
_entry.id   AF-A0A7V2VSC6-F1
#
_cell.length_a   1.000
_cell.length_b   1.000
_cell.length_c   1.000
_cell.angle_alpha   90.00
_cell.angle_beta   90.00
_cell.angle_gamma   90.00
#
_symmetry.space_group_name_H-M   'P 1'
#
loop_
_entity.id
_entity.type
_entity.pdbx_description
1 polymer ?
#
loop_
_entity_poly.entity_id
_entity_poly.type
_entity_poly.pdbx_seq_one_letter_code
_entity_poly.pdbx_strand_id
1 'polypeptide(L)' 'MNIKLTIQSQQLTKEELQLLIQSIRDYQQKSFPDKEMLIWIEALELSASETKEILAGIKPPYTHGPNWARG' A
#
# COMPACT_ATOMS: atom_id res chain seq x y z
N MET A 1 19.29 -7.45 2.00
CA MET A 1 19.64 -6.13 1.46
C MET A 1 18.56 -5.16 1.88
N ASN A 2 18.93 -4.00 2.42
CA ASN A 2 17.96 -2.97 2.81
C ASN A 2 17.83 -1.96 1.67
N ILE A 3 16.63 -1.81 1.11
CA ILE A 3 16.34 -0.91 -0.02
C ILE A 3 15.18 -0.02 0.38
N LYS A 4 15.32 1.30 0.17
CA LYS A 4 14.23 2.27 0.32
C LYS A 4 13.85 2.80 -1.08
N LEU A 5 12.57 2.69 -1.42
CA LEU A 5 12.00 3.24 -2.65
C LEU A 5 10.98 4.32 -2.28
N THR A 6 11.00 5.44 -3.00
CA THR A 6 10.06 6.55 -2.79
C THR A 6 9.46 6.95 -4.13
N ILE A 7 8.13 6.98 -4.21
CA ILE A 7 7.37 7.39 -5.40
C ILE A 7 6.64 8.68 -5.03
N GLN A 8 6.81 9.73 -5.82
CA GLN A 8 6.14 11.01 -5.65
C GLN A 8 5.30 11.30 -6.89
N SER A 9 4.02 11.62 -6.71
CA SER A 9 3.13 12.06 -7.77
C SER A 9 2.16 13.09 -7.22
N GLN A 10 1.90 14.14 -8.00
CA GLN A 10 0.87 15.15 -7.74
C GLN A 10 -0.39 14.90 -8.59
N GLN A 11 -0.38 13.85 -9.41
CA GLN A 11 -1.40 13.61 -10.44
C GLN A 11 -2.25 12.38 -10.15
N LEU A 12 -1.79 11.48 -9.26
CA LEU A 12 -2.53 10.27 -8.95
C LEU A 12 -3.80 10.60 -8.20
N THR A 13 -4.92 10.08 -8.69
CA THR A 13 -6.16 10.06 -7.91
C THR A 13 -6.09 9.00 -6.80
N LYS A 14 -7.09 9.03 -5.92
CA LYS A 14 -7.28 8.02 -4.87
C LYS A 14 -7.36 6.60 -5.43
N GLU A 15 -8.11 6.41 -6.51
CA GLU A 15 -8.31 5.12 -7.18
C GLU A 15 -7.01 4.63 -7.83
N GLU A 16 -6.28 5.54 -8.48
CA GLU A 16 -5.00 5.21 -9.10
C GLU A 16 -3.93 4.88 -8.06
N LEU A 17 -3.93 5.56 -6.92
CA LEU A 17 -3.08 5.21 -5.78
C LEU A 17 -3.40 3.79 -5.30
N GLN A 18 -4.68 3.43 -5.14
CA GLN A 18 -5.07 2.07 -4.77
C GLN A 18 -4.59 1.03 -5.79
N LEU A 19 -4.76 1.32 -7.09
CA LEU A 19 -4.30 0.45 -8.18
C LEU A 19 -2.77 0.29 -8.19
N LEU A 20 -2.03 1.35 -7.91
CA LEU A 20 -0.57 1.30 -7.81
C LEU A 20 -0.14 0.35 -6.69
N ILE A 21 -0.76 0.47 -5.51
CA ILE A 21 -0.41 -0.37 -4.37
C ILE A 21 -0.77 -1.83 -4.64
N GLN A 22 -1.95 -2.08 -5.22
CA GLN A 22 -2.36 -3.43 -5.64
C GLN A 22 -1.36 -4.03 -6.64
N SER A 23 -0.92 -3.26 -7.63
CA SER A 23 0.03 -3.72 -8.64
C SER A 23 1.38 -4.10 -8.04
N ILE A 24 1.88 -3.30 -7.08
CA ILE A 24 3.12 -3.62 -6.36
C ILE A 24 2.95 -4.92 -5.57
N ARG A 25 1.80 -5.11 -4.92
CA ARG A 25 1.50 -6.32 -4.16
C ARG A 25 1.41 -7.56 -5.06
N ASP A 26 0.67 -7.49 -6.16
CA ASP A 26 0.52 -8.59 -7.11
C ASP A 26 1.87 -9.01 -7.68
N TYR A 27 2.72 -8.03 -8.03
CA TYR A 27 4.07 -8.30 -8.50
C TYR A 27 4.94 -8.94 -7.44
N GLN A 28 4.89 -8.46 -6.19
CA GLN A 28 5.63 -9.06 -5.08
C GLN A 28 5.20 -10.52 -4.87
N GLN A 29 3.91 -10.81 -4.85
CA GLN A 29 3.41 -12.17 -4.66
C GLN A 29 3.80 -13.10 -5.81
N LYS A 30 3.82 -12.59 -7.04
CA LYS A 30 4.19 -13.37 -8.22
C LYS A 30 5.70 -13.64 -8.30
N SER A 31 6.52 -12.61 -8.05
CA SER A 31 7.97 -12.67 -8.29
C SER A 31 8.77 -13.05 -7.05
N PHE A 32 8.27 -12.73 -5.86
CA PHE A 32 8.95 -12.88 -4.58
C PHE A 32 8.00 -13.40 -3.48
N PRO A 33 7.31 -14.54 -3.68
CA PRO A 33 6.26 -15.03 -2.77
C PRO A 33 6.74 -15.22 -1.31
N ASP A 34 8.00 -15.60 -1.13
CA ASP A 34 8.59 -15.90 0.19
C ASP A 34 9.28 -14.69 0.84
N LYS A 35 9.14 -13.49 0.25
CA LYS A 35 9.81 -12.27 0.74
C LYS A 35 8.80 -11.33 1.37
N GLU A 36 9.10 -10.88 2.58
CA GLU A 36 8.37 -9.80 3.22
C GLU A 36 8.79 -8.45 2.61
N MET A 37 7.79 -7.65 2.21
CA MET A 37 7.99 -6.29 1.73
C MET A 37 7.10 -5.35 2.52
N LEU A 38 7.71 -4.29 3.07
CA LEU A 38 7.00 -3.20 3.72
C LEU A 38 6.89 -2.04 2.74
N ILE A 39 5.67 -1.57 2.51
CA ILE A 39 5.40 -0.40 1.68
C ILE A 39 4.97 0.73 2.60
N TRP A 40 5.74 1.81 2.60
CA TRP A 40 5.39 3.05 3.31
C TRP A 40 4.82 4.05 2.31
N ILE A 41 3.66 4.62 2.63
CA ILE A 41 2.93 5.54 1.75
C ILE A 41 2.50 6.75 2.55
N GLU A 42 2.85 7.92 2.05
CA GLU A 42 2.46 9.21 2.61
C GLU A 42 1.52 9.88 1.61
N ALA A 43 0.23 9.91 1.93
CA ALA A 43 -0.78 10.61 1.15
C ALA A 43 -1.31 11.79 1.96
N LEU A 44 -0.57 12.90 1.97
CA LEU A 44 -0.85 14.07 2.81
C LEU A 44 -2.19 14.75 2.50
N GLU A 45 -2.67 14.59 1.27
CA GLU A 45 -3.94 15.14 0.79
C GLU A 45 -5.15 14.26 1.17
N LEU A 46 -4.92 13.04 1.67
CA LEU A 46 -5.99 12.11 2.04
C LEU A 46 -6.25 12.14 3.53
N SER A 47 -7.53 12.13 3.89
CA SER A 47 -7.95 11.91 5.27
C SER A 47 -7.62 10.48 5.74
N ALA A 48 -7.62 10.28 7.05
CA ALA A 48 -7.44 8.96 7.64
C ALA A 48 -8.53 7.96 7.18
N SER A 49 -9.76 8.43 6.97
CA SER A 49 -10.87 7.59 6.48
C SER A 49 -10.65 7.15 5.04
N GLU A 50 -10.25 8.05 4.15
CA GLU A 50 -9.96 7.73 2.75
C GLU A 50 -8.75 6.79 2.64
N THR A 51 -7.75 6.98 3.48
CA THR A 51 -6.60 6.08 3.58
C THR A 51 -7.04 4.68 4.01
N LYS A 52 -7.94 4.57 5.01
CA LYS A 52 -8.50 3.28 5.43
C LYS A 52 -9.29 2.60 4.30
N GLU A 53 -10.05 3.35 3.52
CA GLU A 53 -10.79 2.82 2.37
C GLU A 53 -9.86 2.25 1.29
N ILE A 54 -8.78 2.96 0.94
CA ILE A 54 -7.75 2.46 0.02
C ILE A 54 -7.18 1.14 0.55
N LEU A 55 -6.77 1.11 1.83
CA LEU A 55 -6.17 -0.06 2.44
C LEU A 55 -7.13 -1.25 2.50
N ALA A 56 -8.41 -1.02 2.77
CA ALA A 56 -9.46 -2.04 2.77
C ALA A 56 -9.72 -2.64 1.37
N GLY A 57 -9.45 -1.85 0.32
CA GLY A 57 -9.58 -2.25 -1.07
C GLY A 57 -8.46 -3.16 -1.60
N ILE A 58 -7.31 -3.23 -0.94
CA ILE A 58 -6.15 -4.01 -1.39
C ILE A 58 -6.31 -5.50 -1.04
N LYS A 59 -5.93 -6.38 -1.97
CA LYS A 59 -6.03 -7.84 -1.86
C LYS A 59 -4.67 -8.53 -2.06
N PRO A 60 -4.39 -9.65 -1.35
CA PRO A 60 -5.08 -10.06 -0.13
C PRO A 60 -4.89 -9.01 0.97
N PRO A 61 -5.83 -8.90 1.93
CA PRO A 61 -5.73 -7.91 2.99
C PRO A 61 -4.40 -8.04 3.75
N TYR A 62 -3.80 -6.91 4.11
CA TYR A 62 -2.58 -6.91 4.91
C TYR A 62 -2.86 -7.52 6.29
N THR A 63 -2.23 -8.64 6.59
CA THR A 63 -2.31 -9.32 7.89
C THR A 63 -1.48 -8.61 8.96
N HIS A 64 -0.53 -7.78 8.54
CA HIS A 64 0.36 -7.00 9.38
C HIS A 64 0.18 -5.52 9.03
N GLY A 65 -0.64 -4.85 9.84
CA GLY A 65 -0.74 -3.40 9.90
C GLY A 65 -0.42 -2.95 11.32
N PRO A 66 -0.08 -1.67 11.54
CA PRO A 66 0.07 -1.11 12.88
C PRO A 66 -1.20 -1.41 13.71
N ASN A 67 -1.02 -1.64 15.02
CA ASN A 67 -2.05 -2.16 15.95
C ASN A 67 -3.42 -1.46 15.90
N TRP A 68 -3.54 -0.24 15.35
CA TRP A 68 -4.80 0.49 15.19
C TRP A 68 -5.68 0.04 14.01
N ALA A 69 -5.17 -0.81 13.10
CA ALA A 69 -5.95 -1.37 11.98
C ALA A 69 -6.64 -2.71 12.31
N ARG A 70 -6.51 -3.19 13.56
CA ARG A 70 -7.09 -4.45 14.06
C ARG A 70 -8.37 -4.26 14.90
N GLY A 71 -8.96 -3.07 14.90
CA GLY A 71 -10.16 -2.71 15.66
C GLY A 71 -11.28 -2.22 14.75
#